data_AF-K1T3Y3-F1
#
_entry.id   AF-K1T3Y3-F1
#
_cell.length_a   1.000
_cell.length_b   1.000
_cell.length_c   1.000
_cell.angle_alpha   90.00
_cell.angle_beta   90.00
_cell.angle_gamma   90.00
#
_symmetry.space_group_name_H-M   'P 1'
#
loop_
_entity.id
_entity.type
_entity.pdbx_description
1 polymer ?
#
loop_
_entity_poly.entity_id
_entity_poly.type
_entity_poly.pdbx_seq_one_letter_code
_entity_poly.pdbx_strand_id
1 'polypeptide(L)' 'MLEKIEKPVIETVKLKPDGTYGMFTLEPLECGYGNTLGNSLRRVLLSSLPG' A
#
# COMPACT_ATOMS: atom_id res chain seq x y z
N MET A 1 21.58 -8.50 15.02
CA MET A 1 21.88 -7.84 13.74
C MET A 1 20.55 -7.26 13.26
N LEU A 2 20.32 -5.96 13.47
CA LEU A 2 19.13 -5.31 12.92
C LEU A 2 19.45 -5.05 11.45
N GLU A 3 18.85 -5.82 10.55
CA GLU A 3 18.90 -5.50 9.12
C GLU A 3 18.34 -4.08 8.96
N LYS A 4 19.05 -3.23 8.21
CA LYS A 4 18.56 -1.89 7.89
C LYS A 4 17.27 -2.09 7.09
N ILE A 5 16.14 -1.71 7.68
CA ILE A 5 14.88 -1.64 6.95
C ILE A 5 15.08 -0.62 5.83
N GLU A 6 15.22 -1.11 4.61
CA GLU A 6 15.23 -0.25 3.42
C GLU A 6 13.89 0.46 3.33
N LYS A 7 13.92 1.77 3.04
CA LYS A 7 12.68 2.53 2.90
C LYS A 7 11.95 2.01 1.66
N PRO A 8 10.69 1.55 1.78
CA PRO A 8 9.94 1.10 0.63
C PRO A 8 9.67 2.28 -0.31
N VAL A 9 9.90 2.04 -1.59
CA VAL A 9 9.51 2.94 -2.67
C VAL A 9 8.05 2.67 -3.01
N ILE A 10 7.28 3.75 -3.18
CA ILE A 10 5.89 3.67 -3.60
C ILE A 10 5.81 4.16 -5.04
N GLU A 11 5.36 3.31 -5.94
CA GLU A 11 5.16 3.67 -7.34
C GLU A 11 3.68 3.63 -7.70
N THR A 12 3.27 4.59 -8.53
CA THR A 12 1.92 4.60 -9.08
C THR A 12 1.95 3.91 -10.43
N VAL A 13 1.32 2.75 -10.52
CA VAL A 13 1.33 1.94 -11.74
C VAL A 13 0.22 2.37 -12.69
N LYS A 14 -0.97 2.66 -12.16
CA LYS A 14 -2.13 3.08 -12.96
C LYS A 14 -2.98 4.07 -12.18
N LEU A 15 -3.44 5.11 -12.86
CA LEU A 15 -4.44 6.05 -12.36
C LEU A 15 -5.41 6.32 -13.49
N LYS A 16 -6.70 6.09 -13.27
CA LYS A 16 -7.71 6.49 -14.25
C LYS A 16 -7.99 8.00 -14.12
N PRO A 17 -8.15 8.71 -15.24
CA PRO A 17 -8.46 10.14 -15.23
C PRO A 17 -9.79 10.49 -14.54
N ASP A 18 -10.73 9.55 -14.52
CA ASP A 18 -12.03 9.68 -13.88
C ASP A 18 -11.99 9.53 -12.35
N GLY A 19 -10.82 9.24 -11.77
CA GLY A 19 -10.63 9.08 -10.33
C GLY A 19 -11.19 7.77 -9.75
N THR A 20 -11.75 6.87 -10.56
CA THR A 20 -12.43 5.66 -10.08
C THR A 20 -11.48 4.50 -9.78
N TYR A 21 -10.23 4.58 -10.22
CA TYR A 21 -9.26 3.50 -10.07
C TYR A 21 -7.83 4.03 -9.95
N GLY A 22 -7.11 3.50 -8.97
CA GLY A 22 -5.68 3.66 -8.78
C GLY A 22 -5.02 2.32 -8.45
N MET A 23 -3.82 2.10 -8.95
CA MET A 23 -2.99 0.93 -8.66
C MET A 23 -1.60 1.41 -8.24
N PHE A 24 -1.16 0.95 -7.07
CA PHE A 24 0.11 1.32 -6.45
C PHE A 24 0.91 0.07 -6.12
N THR A 25 2.23 0.15 -6.23
CA THR A 25 3.18 -0.89 -5.84
C THR A 25 4.09 -0.35 -4.74
N LEU A 26 4.45 -1.22 -3.78
CA LEU A 26 5.39 -0.91 -2.71
C LEU A 26 6.47 -1.97 -2.63
N GLU A 27 7.73 -1.56 -2.74
CA GLU A 27 8.90 -2.45 -2.65
C GLU A 27 10.19 -1.69 -2.27
N PRO A 28 11.18 -2.34 -1.63
CA PRO A 28 11.13 -3.68 -1.07
C PRO A 28 10.37 -3.71 0.27
N LEU A 29 9.75 -4.86 0.59
CA LEU A 29 9.07 -5.10 1.86
C LEU A 29 9.59 -6.39 2.49
N GLU A 30 9.70 -6.40 3.81
CA GLU A 30 9.96 -7.64 4.55
C GLU A 30 8.83 -8.65 4.33
N CYS A 31 9.18 -9.93 4.45
CA CYS A 31 8.22 -11.02 4.33
C CYS A 31 7.06 -10.81 5.31
N GLY A 32 5.83 -10.92 4.81
CA GLY A 32 4.60 -10.73 5.58
C GLY A 32 4.11 -9.28 5.68
N TYR A 33 4.96 -8.26 5.50
CA TYR A 33 4.53 -6.86 5.59
C TYR A 33 3.55 -6.47 4.49
N GLY A 34 3.68 -7.04 3.28
CA GLY A 34 2.70 -6.84 2.21
C GLY A 34 1.28 -7.21 2.62
N ASN A 35 1.10 -8.34 3.31
CA ASN A 35 -0.21 -8.77 3.81
C ASN A 35 -0.70 -7.89 4.96
N THR A 36 0.18 -7.57 5.91
CA THR A 36 -0.17 -6.74 7.08
C THR A 36 -0.62 -5.33 6.65
N LEU A 37 0.12 -4.69 5.76
CA LEU A 37 -0.19 -3.37 5.22
C LEU A 37 -1.44 -3.43 4.32
N GLY A 38 -1.48 -4.37 3.37
CA GLY A 38 -2.60 -4.52 2.44
C GLY A 38 -3.94 -4.77 3.14
N ASN A 39 -3.97 -5.68 4.12
CA ASN A 39 -5.18 -5.97 4.89
C ASN A 39 -5.61 -4.76 5.75
N SER A 40 -4.65 -4.08 6.39
CA SER A 40 -4.95 -2.89 7.20
C SER A 40 -5.53 -1.76 6.34
N LEU A 41 -4.90 -1.45 5.21
CA LEU A 41 -5.37 -0.44 4.26
C LEU A 41 -6.76 -0.79 3.73
N ARG A 42 -7.00 -2.05 3.34
CA ARG A 42 -8.32 -2.51 2.89
C ARG A 42 -9.41 -2.25 3.93
N ARG A 43 -9.14 -2.54 5.21
CA ARG A 43 -10.12 -2.33 6.30
C ARG A 43 -10.42 -0.85 6.51
N VAL A 44 -9.38 -0.01 6.53
CA VAL A 44 -9.54 1.45 6.73
C VAL A 44 -10.31 2.07 5.55
N LEU A 45 -9.92 1.75 4.32
CA LEU A 45 -10.56 2.31 3.12
C LEU A 45 -12.04 1.94 3.00
N LEU A 46 -12.45 0.75 3.47
CA LEU A 46 -13.84 0.30 3.37
C LEU A 46 -14.71 0.69 4.58
N SER A 47 -14.12 0.95 5.75
CA SER A 47 -14.88 1.07 7.00
C SER A 47 -14.66 2.37 7.75
N SER A 48 -13.62 3.14 7.44
CA SER A 48 -13.18 4.28 8.27
C SER A 48 -13.09 5.59 7.51
N LEU A 49 -13.33 5.59 6.19
CA LEU A 49 -13.42 6.83 5.44
C LEU A 49 -14.76 7.52 5.76
N PRO A 50 -14.72 8.78 6.24
CA PRO A 50 -15.93 9.58 6.37
C PRO A 50 -16.49 9.87 4.96
N GLY A 51 -17.83 9.81 4.86
CA GLY A 51 -18.57 10.19 3.66
C GLY A 51 -18.93 11.67 3.65
#